data_AF-A0A177NIQ6-F1
#
_entry.id   AF-A0A177NIQ6-F1
#
_cell.length_a   1.000
_cell.length_b   1.000
_cell.length_c   1.000
_cell.angle_alpha   90.00
_cell.angle_beta   90.00
_cell.angle_gamma   90.00
#
_symmetry.space_group_name_H-M   'P 1'
#
loop_
_entity.id
_entity.type
_entity.pdbx_description
1 polymer ?
#
loop_
_entity_poly.entity_id
_entity_poly.type
_entity_poly.pdbx_seq_one_letter_code
_entity_poly.pdbx_strand_id
1 'polypeptide(L)'
;MACRDDPTEPKKLDRRELIRVQEQYGELVRDLMTEDPERVILKLVGRGNAYLTELAALRAHHASVRLRAIALLENPSRTVLQRIAVDEADSEFGKAARVRLEKLSLD
;
A
#
# COMPACT_ATOMS: atom_id res chain seq x y z
N MET A 1 -37.87 1.82 25.74
CA MET A 1 -36.77 0.86 25.94
C MET A 1 -36.19 0.54 24.58
N ALA A 2 -35.05 1.13 24.25
CA ALA A 2 -34.39 0.91 22.96
C ALA A 2 -33.78 -0.49 22.95
N CYS A 3 -34.19 -1.32 21.98
CA CYS A 3 -33.47 -2.54 21.64
C CYS A 3 -32.02 -2.16 21.36
N ARG A 4 -31.12 -2.84 22.07
CA ARG A 4 -29.67 -2.67 22.01
C ARG A 4 -29.19 -2.84 20.57
N ASP A 5 -28.35 -1.92 20.11
CA ASP A 5 -27.54 -2.09 18.90
C ASP A 5 -26.77 -3.41 19.02
N ASP A 6 -27.13 -4.39 18.21
CA ASP A 6 -26.44 -5.66 18.15
C ASP A 6 -25.06 -5.42 17.50
N PRO A 7 -23.95 -5.59 18.24
CA PRO A 7 -22.61 -5.34 17.70
C PRO A 7 -22.21 -6.33 16.60
N THR A 8 -23.04 -7.35 16.33
CA THR A 8 -22.84 -8.32 15.25
C THR A 8 -23.61 -7.99 13.97
N GLU A 9 -24.50 -6.98 13.98
CA GLU A 9 -25.14 -6.54 12.74
C GLU A 9 -24.10 -5.95 11.78
N PRO A 10 -24.01 -6.44 10.53
CA PRO A 10 -23.13 -5.86 9.55
C PRO A 10 -23.56 -4.41 9.31
N LYS A 11 -22.60 -3.49 9.41
CA LYS A 11 -22.85 -2.07 9.12
C LYS A 11 -23.51 -1.95 7.76
N LYS A 12 -24.75 -1.45 7.76
CA LYS A 12 -25.52 -1.22 6.53
C LYS A 12 -24.78 -0.15 5.73
N LEU A 13 -24.11 -0.57 4.65
CA LEU A 13 -23.46 0.36 3.72
C LEU A 13 -24.54 1.19 3.01
N ASP A 14 -24.27 2.48 2.81
CA ASP A 14 -25.15 3.28 1.96
C ASP A 14 -25.12 2.72 0.53
N ARG A 15 -26.27 2.67 -0.13
CA ARG A 15 -26.39 2.17 -1.51
C ARG A 15 -25.49 2.93 -2.47
N ARG A 16 -25.28 4.22 -2.23
CA ARG A 16 -24.38 5.06 -3.06
C ARG A 16 -22.92 4.67 -2.89
N GLU A 17 -22.51 4.36 -1.66
CA GLU A 17 -21.15 3.87 -1.38
C GLU A 17 -20.92 2.52 -2.04
N LEU A 18 -21.92 1.63 -1.99
CA LEU A 18 -21.84 0.32 -2.66
C LEU A 18 -21.62 0.46 -4.17
N ILE A 19 -22.37 1.34 -4.84
CA ILE A 19 -22.22 1.59 -6.28
C ILE A 19 -20.82 2.12 -6.60
N ARG A 20 -20.30 3.08 -5.81
CA ARG A 20 -18.95 3.62 -6.02
C ARG A 20 -17.87 2.54 -5.88
N VAL A 21 -17.98 1.67 -4.89
CA VAL A 21 -17.02 0.57 -4.69
C VAL A 21 -17.09 -0.43 -5.86
N GLN A 22 -18.29 -0.73 -6.36
CA GLN A 22 -18.47 -1.59 -7.52
C GLN A 22 -17.87 -0.99 -8.80
N GLU A 23 -18.05 0.30 -9.04
CA GLU A 23 -17.46 1.01 -10.17
C GLU A 23 -15.93 1.01 -10.09
N GLN A 24 -15.36 1.36 -8.93
CA GLN A 24 -13.91 1.32 -8.70
C GLN A 24 -13.33 -0.08 -8.92
N TYR A 25 -14.03 -1.11 -8.46
CA TYR A 25 -13.63 -2.49 -8.70
C TYR A 25 -13.69 -2.85 -10.19
N GLY A 26 -14.75 -2.44 -10.89
CA GLY A 26 -14.89 -2.66 -12.34
C GLY A 26 -13.78 -1.98 -13.14
N GLU A 27 -13.42 -0.75 -12.79
CA GLU A 27 -12.28 -0.03 -13.38
C GLU A 27 -10.97 -0.74 -13.10
N LEU A 28 -10.73 -1.17 -11.86
CA LEU A 28 -9.52 -1.91 -11.50
C LEU A 28 -9.39 -3.21 -12.30
N VAL A 29 -10.46 -3.99 -12.42
CA VAL A 29 -10.44 -5.25 -13.20
C VAL A 29 -10.14 -4.97 -14.67
N ARG A 30 -10.74 -3.92 -15.24
CA ARG A 30 -10.44 -3.50 -16.62
C ARG A 30 -8.98 -3.14 -16.75
N ASP A 31 -8.47 -2.24 -15.91
CA ASP A 31 -7.10 -1.76 -15.95
C ASP A 31 -6.11 -2.93 -15.83
N LEU A 32 -6.34 -3.88 -14.93
CA LEU A 32 -5.50 -5.07 -14.79
C LEU A 32 -5.49 -5.98 -16.02
N MET A 33 -6.55 -5.97 -16.83
CA MET A 33 -6.68 -6.81 -18.02
C MET A 33 -6.26 -6.09 -19.31
N THR A 34 -6.20 -4.76 -19.32
CA THR A 34 -5.93 -3.96 -20.53
C THR A 34 -4.69 -3.08 -20.45
N GLU A 35 -4.27 -2.67 -19.26
CA GLU A 35 -3.06 -1.86 -19.07
C GLU A 35 -1.83 -2.72 -18.69
N ASP A 36 -0.66 -2.06 -18.68
CA ASP A 36 0.56 -2.64 -18.13
C ASP A 36 0.42 -2.84 -16.61
N PRO A 37 0.57 -4.08 -16.10
CA PRO A 37 0.40 -4.38 -14.67
C PRO A 37 1.33 -3.56 -13.77
N GLU A 38 2.53 -3.21 -14.23
CA GLU A 38 3.46 -2.38 -13.47
C GLU A 38 2.87 -1.00 -13.18
N ARG A 39 2.25 -0.38 -14.20
CA ARG A 39 1.60 0.92 -14.09
C ARG A 39 0.38 0.88 -13.17
N VAL A 40 -0.44 -0.16 -13.29
CA VAL A 40 -1.61 -0.33 -12.43
C VAL A 40 -1.20 -0.46 -10.97
N ILE A 41 -0.21 -1.32 -10.68
CA ILE A 41 0.29 -1.51 -9.31
C ILE A 41 0.91 -0.22 -8.77
N LEU A 42 1.67 0.54 -9.58
CA LEU A 42 2.20 1.85 -9.17
C LEU A 42 1.09 2.84 -8.76
N LYS A 43 -0.02 2.90 -9.50
CA LYS A 43 -1.18 3.73 -9.13
C LYS A 43 -1.78 3.27 -7.79
N LEU A 44 -1.87 1.96 -7.56
CA LEU A 44 -2.48 1.38 -6.36
C LEU A 44 -1.63 1.51 -5.10
N VAL A 45 -0.31 1.36 -5.20
CA VAL A 45 0.61 1.47 -4.05
C VAL A 45 0.50 2.83 -3.36
N GLY A 46 0.22 3.91 -4.10
CA GLY A 46 0.00 5.24 -3.51
C GLY A 46 -1.32 5.39 -2.73
N ARG A 47 -2.28 4.50 -2.93
CA ARG A 47 -3.61 4.53 -2.28
C ARG A 47 -3.83 3.34 -1.34
N GLY A 48 -2.89 2.40 -1.31
CA GLY A 48 -2.95 1.19 -0.50
C GLY A 48 -2.81 1.48 0.98
N ASN A 49 -3.17 0.50 1.79
CA ASN A 49 -2.92 0.55 3.23
C ASN A 49 -1.43 0.32 3.53
N ALA A 50 -1.01 0.68 4.74
CA ALA A 50 0.39 0.55 5.17
C ALA A 50 0.94 -0.87 4.99
N TYR A 51 0.14 -1.89 5.30
CA TYR A 51 0.54 -3.30 5.16
C TYR A 51 0.85 -3.70 3.71
N LEU A 52 0.01 -3.31 2.75
CA LEU A 52 0.24 -3.61 1.33
C LEU A 52 1.44 -2.84 0.78
N THR A 53 1.65 -1.61 1.25
CA THR A 53 2.83 -0.82 0.90
C THR A 53 4.11 -1.44 1.46
N GLU A 54 4.11 -1.93 2.71
CA GLU A 54 5.22 -2.68 3.30
C GLU A 54 5.52 -3.97 2.52
N LEU A 55 4.47 -4.72 2.17
CA LEU A 55 4.62 -5.94 1.38
C LEU A 55 5.20 -5.64 -0.02
N ALA A 56 4.73 -4.57 -0.67
CA ALA A 56 5.27 -4.13 -1.94
C ALA A 56 6.75 -3.70 -1.81
N ALA A 57 7.12 -2.99 -0.75
CA ALA A 57 8.50 -2.61 -0.48
C ALA A 57 9.42 -3.83 -0.27
N LEU A 58 8.89 -4.92 0.29
CA LEU A 58 9.65 -6.14 0.53
C LEU A 58 9.75 -7.05 -0.69
N ARG A 59 8.66 -7.19 -1.47
CA ARG A 59 8.52 -8.32 -2.42
C ARG A 59 7.99 -7.94 -3.80
N ALA A 60 7.78 -6.66 -4.10
CA ALA A 60 7.30 -6.30 -5.44
C ALA A 60 8.30 -6.76 -6.50
N HIS A 61 7.76 -7.44 -7.52
CA HIS A 61 8.55 -7.95 -8.65
C HIS A 61 9.13 -6.80 -9.50
N HIS A 62 8.35 -5.73 -9.69
CA HIS A 62 8.76 -4.56 -10.43
C HIS A 62 9.59 -3.62 -9.55
N ALA A 63 10.80 -3.27 -10.00
CA ALA A 63 11.71 -2.41 -9.24
C ALA A 63 11.12 -1.02 -8.98
N SER A 64 10.42 -0.44 -9.96
CA SER A 64 9.74 0.86 -9.84
C SER A 64 8.71 0.88 -8.71
N VAL A 65 7.87 -0.17 -8.64
CA VAL A 65 6.87 -0.37 -7.59
C VAL A 65 7.55 -0.47 -6.23
N ARG A 66 8.61 -1.27 -6.15
CA ARG A 66 9.34 -1.50 -4.90
C ARG A 66 9.97 -0.21 -4.37
N LEU A 67 10.63 0.56 -5.23
CA LEU A 67 11.21 1.86 -4.87
C LEU A 67 10.14 2.87 -4.46
N ARG A 68 9.02 2.90 -5.18
CA ARG A 68 7.89 3.78 -4.83
C ARG A 68 7.30 3.41 -3.47
N ALA A 69 7.14 2.13 -3.19
CA ALA A 69 6.64 1.64 -1.91
C ALA A 69 7.59 2.04 -0.76
N ILE A 70 8.90 1.83 -0.91
CA ILE A 70 9.92 2.27 0.07
C ILE A 70 9.81 3.77 0.35
N ALA A 71 9.63 4.59 -0.68
CA ALA A 71 9.49 6.04 -0.53
C ALA A 71 8.23 6.48 0.24
N LEU A 72 7.18 5.65 0.24
CA LEU A 72 5.91 5.92 0.90
C LEU A 72 5.84 5.39 2.34
N LEU A 73 6.78 4.54 2.77
CA LEU A 73 6.80 4.03 4.14
C LEU A 73 6.99 5.17 5.15
N GLU A 74 6.25 5.08 6.25
CA GLU A 74 6.22 6.07 7.34
C GLU A 74 6.80 5.48 8.63
N ASN A 75 6.79 6.25 9.72
CA ASN A 75 7.27 5.86 11.04
C ASN A 75 6.82 4.48 11.56
N PRO A 76 5.55 4.04 11.44
CA PRO A 76 5.16 2.70 11.91
C PRO A 76 5.90 1.57 11.17
N SER A 77 6.35 1.82 9.94
CA SER A 77 7.01 0.84 9.07
C SER A 77 8.54 0.88 9.16
N ARG A 78 9.10 1.55 10.18
CA ARG A 78 10.55 1.74 10.34
C ARG A 78 11.33 0.42 10.41
N THR A 79 10.75 -0.60 11.05
CA THR A 79 11.35 -1.94 11.16
C THR A 79 11.51 -2.61 9.78
N VAL A 80 10.54 -2.40 8.89
CA VAL A 80 10.59 -2.90 7.50
C VAL A 80 11.69 -2.21 6.71
N LEU A 81 11.82 -0.88 6.84
CA LEU A 81 12.90 -0.13 6.19
C LEU A 81 14.29 -0.56 6.70
N GLN A 82 14.45 -0.75 8.01
CA GLN A 82 15.70 -1.26 8.59
C GLN A 82 16.06 -2.62 8.04
N ARG A 83 15.07 -3.52 7.95
CA ARG A 83 15.26 -4.85 7.36
C ARG A 83 15.75 -4.77 5.92
N ILE A 84 15.12 -3.95 5.08
CA ILE A 84 15.54 -3.77 3.67
C ILE A 84 16.97 -3.22 3.59
N ALA A 85 17.32 -2.26 4.45
CA ALA A 85 18.65 -1.66 4.49
C ALA A 85 19.77 -2.62 4.94
N VAL A 86 19.42 -3.68 5.67
CA VAL A 86 20.33 -4.73 6.13
C VAL A 86 20.39 -5.89 5.13
N ASP A 87 19.24 -6.44 4.76
CA ASP A 87 19.12 -7.61 3.89
C ASP A 87 19.66 -7.31 2.47
N GLU A 88 19.57 -6.05 2.02
CA GLU A 88 19.96 -5.64 0.68
C GLU A 88 20.85 -4.38 0.67
N ALA A 89 21.83 -4.35 1.57
CA ALA A 89 22.72 -3.20 1.81
C ALA A 89 23.31 -2.54 0.55
N ASP A 90 23.71 -3.34 -0.44
CA ASP A 90 24.39 -2.87 -1.65
C ASP A 90 23.44 -2.57 -2.82
N SER A 91 22.16 -2.94 -2.69
CA SER A 91 21.16 -2.73 -3.74
C SER A 91 20.61 -1.30 -3.73
N GLU A 92 20.04 -0.88 -4.86
CA GLU A 92 19.32 0.39 -4.96
C GLU A 92 18.16 0.48 -3.95
N PHE A 93 17.57 -0.66 -3.57
CA PHE A 93 16.51 -0.71 -2.57
C PHE A 93 17.06 -0.46 -1.15
N GLY A 94 18.21 -1.04 -0.81
CA GLY A 94 18.87 -0.78 0.48
C GLY A 94 19.30 0.68 0.64
N LYS A 95 19.87 1.27 -0.41
CA LYS A 95 20.20 2.71 -0.45
C LYS A 95 18.95 3.58 -0.28
N ALA A 96 17.87 3.29 -1.02
CA ALA A 96 16.61 4.01 -0.91
C ALA A 96 16.01 3.91 0.50
N ALA A 97 16.09 2.73 1.13
CA ALA A 97 15.58 2.52 2.49
C ALA A 97 16.37 3.33 3.53
N ARG A 98 17.70 3.41 3.42
CA ARG A 98 18.54 4.27 4.29
C ARG A 98 18.18 5.74 4.16
N VAL A 99 18.08 6.23 2.93
CA VAL A 99 17.67 7.62 2.66
C VAL A 99 16.29 7.91 3.26
N ARG A 100 15.35 6.95 3.18
CA ARG A 100 14.03 7.12 3.79
C ARG A 100 14.09 7.12 5.31
N LEU A 101 14.90 6.25 5.93
CA LEU A 101 15.11 6.22 7.38
C LEU A 101 15.72 7.52 7.90
N GLU A 102 16.67 8.11 7.16
CA GLU A 102 17.26 9.41 7.49
C GLU A 102 16.20 10.52 7.47
N LYS A 103 15.35 10.57 6.44
CA LYS A 103 14.24 11.54 6.37
C LYS A 103 13.29 11.40 7.56
N LEU A 104 12.90 10.18 7.91
CA LEU A 104 12.04 9.90 9.06
C LEU A 104 12.70 10.19 10.41
N SER A 105 14.02 10.43 10.45
CA SER A 105 14.72 10.86 11.66
C SER A 105 14.85 12.37 11.80
N LEU A 106 14.61 13.10 10.70
CA LEU A 106 14.62 14.56 10.64
C LEU A 106 13.24 15.18 10.85
N ASP A 107 12.18 14.44 10.51
CA ASP A 107 10.77 14.77 10.76
C ASP A 107 10.34 14.40 12.20
#